data_AF-A0A850H545-F1
#
_entry.id   AF-A0A850H545-F1
#
_cell.length_a   1.000
_cell.length_b   1.000
_cell.length_c   1.000
_cell.angle_alpha   90.00
_cell.angle_beta   90.00
_cell.angle_gamma   90.00
#
_symmetry.space_group_name_H-M   'P 1'
#
loop_
_entity.id
_entity.type
_entity.pdbx_description
1 polymer ?
#
loop_
_entity_poly.entity_id
_entity_poly.type
_entity_poly.pdbx_seq_one_letter_code
_entity_poly.pdbx_strand_id
1 'polypeptide(L)'
;MELALYVLDAAIVVAAVVSAWFWLQAAGRPQRRVSKFEDFNHADLNRLVTALNRARILNARAAVATAAAALLGGLHIALGLLL
;
A
#
# COMPACT_ATOMS: atom_id res chain seq x y z
N MET A 1 -20.45 -21.40 -11.18
CA MET A 1 -19.44 -20.83 -12.10
C MET A 1 -19.48 -19.32 -12.01
N GLU A 2 -20.61 -18.69 -12.33
CA GLU A 2 -20.91 -17.26 -12.09
C GLU A 2 -20.54 -16.79 -10.67
N LEU A 3 -21.01 -17.51 -9.63
CA LEU A 3 -20.71 -17.17 -8.25
C LEU A 3 -19.20 -17.10 -7.95
N ALA A 4 -18.39 -17.96 -8.57
CA ALA A 4 -16.94 -17.98 -8.33
C ALA A 4 -16.26 -16.75 -8.96
N LEU A 5 -16.71 -16.31 -10.13
CA LEU A 5 -16.23 -15.08 -10.77
C LEU A 5 -16.65 -13.84 -9.96
N TYR A 6 -17.88 -13.79 -9.46
CA TYR A 6 -18.33 -12.69 -8.60
C TYR A 6 -17.56 -12.61 -7.29
N VAL A 7 -17.23 -13.75 -6.66
CA VAL A 7 -16.39 -13.78 -5.45
C VAL A 7 -14.98 -13.28 -5.78
N LEU A 8 -14.43 -13.65 -6.93
CA LEU A 8 -13.11 -13.20 -7.38
C LEU A 8 -13.10 -11.68 -7.64
N ASP A 9 -14.13 -11.14 -8.27
CA ASP A 9 -14.29 -9.70 -8.52
C ASP A 9 -14.37 -8.91 -7.21
N ALA A 10 -15.15 -9.41 -6.25
CA ALA A 10 -15.20 -8.83 -4.91
C ALA A 10 -13.82 -8.83 -4.24
N ALA A 11 -13.06 -9.93 -4.35
CA ALA A 11 -11.71 -10.03 -3.79
C ALA A 11 -10.72 -9.05 -4.46
N ILE A 12 -10.81 -8.85 -5.78
CA ILE A 12 -10.01 -7.85 -6.52
C ILE A 12 -10.29 -6.44 -5.99
N VAL A 13 -11.57 -6.08 -5.88
CA VAL A 13 -11.98 -4.76 -5.38
C VAL A 13 -11.49 -4.54 -3.95
N VAL A 14 -11.66 -5.52 -3.07
CA VAL A 14 -11.18 -5.43 -1.68
C VAL A 14 -9.66 -5.25 -1.64
N ALA A 15 -8.89 -6.05 -2.40
CA ALA A 15 -7.43 -5.92 -2.45
C ALA A 15 -6.98 -4.55 -2.96
N ALA A 16 -7.64 -4.01 -3.99
CA ALA A 16 -7.37 -2.68 -4.53
C ALA A 16 -7.67 -1.56 -3.51
N VAL A 17 -8.80 -1.65 -2.81
CA VAL A 17 -9.17 -0.69 -1.74
C VAL A 17 -8.17 -0.73 -0.59
N VAL A 18 -7.77 -1.92 -0.15
CA VAL A 18 -6.74 -2.09 0.90
C VAL A 18 -5.42 -1.49 0.47
N SER A 19 -5.01 -1.69 -0.79
CA SER A 19 -3.81 -1.05 -1.34
C SER A 19 -3.90 0.47 -1.30
N ALA A 20 -4.99 1.04 -1.84
CA ALA A 20 -5.20 2.48 -1.87
C ALA A 20 -5.20 3.09 -0.45
N TRP A 21 -5.79 2.39 0.52
CA TRP A 21 -5.77 2.79 1.93
C TRP A 21 -4.36 2.84 2.51
N PHE A 22 -3.50 1.85 2.21
CA PHE A 22 -2.11 1.88 2.67
C PHE A 22 -1.31 3.01 2.02
N TRP A 23 -1.54 3.31 0.74
CA TRP A 23 -0.93 4.45 0.07
C TRP A 23 -1.35 5.79 0.70
N LEU A 24 -2.65 5.97 0.98
CA LEU A 24 -3.15 7.18 1.63
C LEU A 24 -2.55 7.37 3.03
N GLN A 25 -2.47 6.30 3.82
CA GLN A 25 -1.85 6.34 5.15
C GLN A 25 -0.34 6.65 5.09
N ALA A 26 0.36 6.15 4.08
CA ALA A 26 1.78 6.44 3.89
C ALA A 26 2.02 7.90 3.47
N ALA A 27 1.14 8.46 2.63
CA ALA A 27 1.25 9.83 2.11
C ALA A 27 0.84 10.91 3.12
N GLY A 28 -0.15 10.64 3.98
CA GLY A 28 -0.77 11.65 4.84
C GLY A 28 0.03 12.06 6.08
N ARG A 29 1.21 11.48 6.34
CA ARG A 29 1.97 11.76 7.57
C ARG A 29 3.01 12.86 7.34
N PRO A 30 2.83 14.07 7.90
CA PRO A 30 3.78 15.15 7.74
C PRO A 30 5.11 14.75 8.38
N GLN A 31 6.19 14.87 7.62
CA GLN A 31 7.53 14.86 8.17
C GLN A 31 7.85 16.28 8.65
N ARG A 32 8.40 16.38 9.86
CA ARG A 32 8.87 17.66 10.41
C ARG A 32 9.88 18.28 9.44
N ARG A 33 9.68 19.55 9.09
CA ARG A 33 10.66 20.31 8.30
C ARG A 33 11.81 20.72 9.22
N VAL A 34 13.03 20.45 8.77
CA VAL A 34 14.26 20.83 9.50
C VAL A 34 14.80 22.12 8.88
N SER A 35 15.11 23.11 9.71
CA SER A 35 15.75 24.36 9.30
C SER A 35 17.27 24.21 9.33
N LYS A 36 17.98 24.89 8.42
CA LYS A 36 19.46 24.90 8.44
C LYS A 36 20.06 25.59 9.68
N PHE A 37 19.26 26.40 10.35
CA PHE A 37 19.67 27.17 11.54
C PHE A 37 19.34 26.45 12.85
N GLU A 38 18.73 25.26 12.77
CA GLU A 38 18.38 24.47 13.94
C GLU A 38 19.50 23.49 14.28
N ASP A 39 19.84 23.39 15.56
CA ASP A 39 20.83 22.45 16.04
C ASP A 39 20.26 21.03 16.02
N PHE A 40 20.77 20.20 15.11
CA PHE A 40 20.21 18.88 14.83
C PHE A 40 20.78 17.83 15.78
N ASN A 41 20.00 17.42 16.77
CA ASN A 41 20.43 16.46 17.79
C ASN A 41 20.06 15.00 17.45
N HIS A 42 20.55 14.07 18.26
CA HIS A 42 20.32 12.64 18.13
C HIS A 42 18.83 12.23 18.21
N ALA A 43 18.02 12.93 19.00
CA ALA A 43 16.59 12.63 19.12
C ALA A 43 15.83 12.98 17.83
N ASP A 44 16.21 14.07 17.16
CA ASP A 44 15.60 14.50 15.90
C ASP A 44 15.97 13.58 14.74
N LEU A 45 17.22 13.10 14.69
CA LEU A 45 17.64 12.03 13.79
C LEU A 45 16.77 10.78 13.96
N ASN A 46 16.57 10.34 15.21
CA ASN A 46 15.80 9.12 15.48
C ASN A 46 14.33 9.28 15.07
N ARG A 47 13.73 10.47 15.25
CA ARG A 47 12.37 10.79 14.80
C ARG A 47 12.24 10.72 13.28
N LEU A 48 13.19 11.29 12.53
CA LEU A 48 13.19 11.23 11.06
C LEU A 48 13.31 9.80 10.56
N VAL A 49 14.30 9.04 11.05
CA VAL A 49 14.52 7.64 10.65
C VAL A 49 13.29 6.79 10.96
N THR A 50 12.70 6.95 12.16
CA THR A 50 11.48 6.24 12.54
C THR A 50 10.30 6.58 11.63
N ALA A 51 10.12 7.86 11.29
CA ALA A 51 9.04 8.29 10.40
C ALA A 51 9.24 7.75 8.97
N LEU A 52 10.47 7.76 8.46
CA LEU A 52 10.82 7.21 7.15
C LEU A 52 10.59 5.70 7.08
N ASN A 53 11.07 4.96 8.08
CA ASN A 53 10.90 3.50 8.16
C ASN A 53 9.43 3.12 8.23
N ARG A 54 8.63 3.88 8.98
CA ARG A 54 7.19 3.65 9.07
C ARG A 54 6.49 3.85 7.72
N ALA A 55 6.85 4.90 6.98
CA ALA A 55 6.32 5.13 5.62
C ALA A 55 6.74 4.02 4.65
N ARG A 56 8.00 3.55 4.72
CA ARG A 56 8.48 2.42 3.92
C ARG A 56 7.69 1.13 4.17
N ILE A 57 7.42 0.79 5.43
CA ILE A 57 6.62 -0.39 5.79
C ILE A 57 5.21 -0.29 5.22
N LEU A 58 4.56 0.87 5.33
CA LEU A 58 3.21 1.07 4.77
C LEU A 58 3.21 0.97 3.23
N ASN A 59 4.19 1.59 2.55
CA ASN A 59 4.34 1.48 1.10
C ASN A 59 4.59 0.03 0.66
N ALA A 60 5.42 -0.73 1.39
CA ALA A 60 5.63 -2.15 1.11
C ALA A 60 4.33 -2.96 1.22
N ARG A 61 3.52 -2.70 2.25
CA ARG A 61 2.20 -3.32 2.41
C ARG A 61 1.24 -2.93 1.27
N ALA A 62 1.26 -1.66 0.86
CA ALA A 62 0.47 -1.19 -0.28
C ALA A 62 0.87 -1.91 -1.57
N ALA A 63 2.17 -2.06 -1.84
CA ALA A 63 2.69 -2.77 -3.00
C ALA A 63 2.25 -4.24 -3.02
N VAL A 64 2.31 -4.94 -1.89
CA VAL A 64 1.85 -6.34 -1.77
C VAL A 64 0.34 -6.44 -2.06
N ALA A 65 -0.48 -5.53 -1.51
CA ALA A 65 -1.91 -5.52 -1.77
C ALA A 65 -2.25 -5.23 -3.25
N THR A 66 -1.50 -4.32 -3.91
CA THR A 66 -1.63 -4.10 -5.36
C THR A 66 -1.27 -5.35 -6.16
N ALA A 67 -0.17 -6.03 -5.80
CA ALA A 67 0.24 -7.25 -6.49
C ALA A 67 -0.81 -8.36 -6.34
N ALA A 68 -1.42 -8.50 -5.15
CA ALA A 68 -2.52 -9.42 -4.93
C ALA A 68 -3.74 -9.08 -5.81
N ALA A 69 -4.14 -7.80 -5.90
CA ALA A 69 -5.22 -7.36 -6.78
C ALA A 69 -4.92 -7.69 -8.26
N ALA A 70 -3.69 -7.44 -8.71
CA ALA A 70 -3.26 -7.74 -10.08
C ALA A 70 -3.29 -9.24 -10.39
N LEU A 71 -2.81 -10.09 -9.47
CA LEU A 71 -2.85 -11.55 -9.61
C LEU A 71 -4.29 -12.07 -9.68
N LEU A 72 -5.17 -11.58 -8.81
CA LEU A 72 -6.59 -11.96 -8.83
C LEU A 72 -7.28 -11.49 -10.12
N GLY A 73 -6.97 -10.29 -10.60
CA GLY A 73 -7.47 -9.79 -11.88
C GLY A 73 -6.99 -10.62 -13.08
N GLY A 74 -5.72 -11.00 -13.10
CA GLY A 74 -5.18 -11.92 -14.10
C GLY A 74 -5.87 -13.29 -14.07
N LEU A 75 -6.15 -13.82 -12.87
CA LEU A 75 -6.88 -15.07 -12.70
C LEU A 75 -8.32 -14.97 -13.23
N HIS A 76 -9.01 -13.84 -12.99
CA HIS A 76 -10.34 -13.60 -13.53
C HIS A 76 -10.35 -13.70 -15.07
N ILE A 77 -9.41 -12.99 -15.72
CA ILE A 77 -9.27 -13.00 -17.17
C ILE A 77 -8.98 -14.43 -17.68
N ALA A 78 -8.05 -15.14 -17.04
CA ALA A 78 -7.69 -16.50 -17.45
C ALA A 78 -8.88 -17.46 -17.35
N LEU A 79 -9.66 -17.39 -16.27
CA LEU A 79 -10.86 -18.22 -16.09
C LEU A 79 -11.96 -17.87 -17.10
N GLY A 80 -12.17 -16.58 -17.39
CA GLY A 80 -13.13 -16.15 -18.40
C GLY A 80 -12.75 -16.49 -19.84
N LEU A 81 -11.47 -16.79 -20.12
CA LEU A 81 -11.02 -17.27 -21.44
C LEU A 81 -11.09 -18.79 -21.60
N LEU A 82 -11.01 -19.54 -20.49
CA LEU A 82 -10.97 -21.00 -20.47
C LEU A 82 -12.37 -21.65 -20.43
N LEU A 83 -13.40 -20.89 -20.06
CA LEU A 83 -14.78 -21.33 -19.85
C LEU A 83 -15.72 -20.60 -20.81
#